data_AF-A0A7Y4X3K3-F1
#
_entry.id   AF-A0A7Y4X3K3-F1
#
_cell.length_a   1.000
_cell.length_b   1.000
_cell.length_c   1.000
_cell.angle_alpha   90.00
_cell.angle_beta   90.00
_cell.angle_gamma   90.00
#
_symmetry.space_group_name_H-M   'P 1'
#
loop_
_entity.id
_entity.type
_entity.pdbx_description
1 polymer ?
#
loop_
_entity_poly.entity_id
_entity_poly.type
_entity_poly.pdbx_seq_one_letter_code
_entity_poly.pdbx_strand_id
1 'polypeptide(L)' 'MIAHISIPSENPKQTALFLAAVIDGLAFDFPVVTGASIAVARDGSGTAVEVYPTTMKHHPGTGQVDPTLKPEGPDTMS' A
#
# COMPACT_ATOMS: atom_id res chain seq x y z
N MET A 1 9.24 -7.89 -6.69
CA MET A 1 8.77 -6.53 -7.01
C MET A 1 7.30 -6.48 -6.65
N ILE A 2 6.88 -5.53 -5.80
CA ILE A 2 5.47 -5.38 -5.41
C ILE A 2 4.87 -4.36 -6.37
N ALA A 3 3.89 -4.77 -7.17
CA ALA A 3 3.10 -3.84 -7.97
C ALA A 3 1.98 -3.31 -7.06
N HIS A 4 2.15 -2.10 -6.52
CA HIS A 4 1.10 -1.48 -5.73
C HIS A 4 0.63 -0.16 -6.34
N ILE A 5 -0.65 0.12 -6.13
CA ILE A 5 -1.31 1.36 -6.54
C ILE A 5 -1.91 1.98 -5.28
N SER A 6 -1.75 3.28 -5.12
CA SER A 6 -2.31 4.03 -4.01
C SER A 6 -3.47 4.91 -4.50
N ILE A 7 -4.62 4.86 -3.82
CA ILE A 7 -5.80 5.67 -4.16
C ILE A 7 -6.40 6.36 -2.91
N PRO A 8 -6.94 7.58 -3.04
CA PRO A 8 -7.70 8.20 -1.97
C PRO A 8 -9.15 7.70 -1.94
N SER A 9 -9.75 7.60 -0.76
CA SER A 9 -11.17 7.29 -0.56
C SER A 9 -11.74 7.97 0.69
N GLU A 10 -13.01 8.36 0.63
CA GLU A 10 -13.77 8.83 1.80
C GLU A 10 -14.06 7.69 2.78
N ASN A 11 -14.08 6.44 2.30
CA ASN A 11 -14.27 5.25 3.12
C ASN A 11 -13.23 4.18 2.77
N PRO A 12 -11.98 4.31 3.28
CA PRO A 12 -10.88 3.43 2.91
C PRO A 12 -11.16 1.94 3.11
N LYS A 13 -11.82 1.58 4.21
CA LYS A 13 -12.16 0.19 4.53
C LYS A 13 -13.12 -0.42 3.52
N GLN A 14 -14.20 0.30 3.16
CA GLN A 14 -15.16 -0.21 2.19
C GLN A 14 -14.57 -0.30 0.78
N THR A 15 -13.77 0.69 0.38
CA THR A 15 -13.05 0.66 -0.89
C THR A 15 -12.06 -0.51 -0.95
N ALA A 16 -11.29 -0.76 0.11
CA ALA A 16 -10.37 -1.90 0.17
C ALA A 16 -11.10 -3.25 0.11
N LEU A 17 -12.25 -3.40 0.79
CA LEU A 17 -13.08 -4.60 0.71
C LEU A 17 -13.60 -4.84 -0.71
N PHE A 18 -14.08 -3.79 -1.38
CA PHE A 18 -14.51 -3.86 -2.77
C PHE A 18 -13.36 -4.30 -3.69
N LEU A 19 -12.19 -3.67 -3.57
CA LEU A 19 -11.02 -4.00 -4.37
C LEU A 19 -10.52 -5.42 -4.11
N ALA A 20 -10.52 -5.86 -2.85
CA ALA A 20 -10.20 -7.24 -2.50
C ALA A 20 -11.13 -8.23 -3.21
N ALA A 21 -12.43 -7.94 -3.29
CA ALA A 21 -13.36 -8.79 -4.05
C ALA A 21 -13.05 -8.82 -5.56
N VAL A 22 -12.61 -7.70 -6.14
CA VAL A 22 -12.25 -7.59 -7.57
C VAL A 22 -10.99 -8.39 -7.91
N ILE A 23 -9.99 -8.38 -7.02
CA ILE A 23 -8.67 -8.98 -7.27
C ILE A 23 -8.52 -10.39 -6.67
N ASP A 24 -9.63 -11.03 -6.26
CA ASP A 24 -9.65 -12.29 -5.51
C ASP A 24 -8.68 -12.27 -4.29
N GLY A 25 -8.69 -11.14 -3.60
CA GLY A 25 -7.76 -10.77 -2.54
C GLY A 25 -8.34 -10.79 -1.14
N LEU A 26 -7.58 -10.21 -0.22
CA LEU A 26 -7.96 -9.94 1.16
C LEU A 26 -7.76 -8.46 1.48
N ALA A 27 -8.57 -7.92 2.38
CA ALA A 27 -8.45 -6.55 2.86
C ALA A 27 -8.06 -6.49 4.33
N PHE A 28 -7.19 -5.54 4.67
CA PHE A 28 -6.67 -5.33 6.02
C PHE A 28 -6.60 -3.84 6.35
N ASP A 29 -6.53 -3.52 7.64
CA ASP A 29 -6.10 -2.20 8.07
C ASP A 29 -4.63 -2.01 7.69
N PHE A 30 -4.28 -0.83 7.15
CA PHE A 30 -2.91 -0.56 6.70
C PHE A 30 -2.18 0.34 7.71
N PRO A 31 -1.20 -0.19 8.47
CA PRO A 31 -0.68 0.49 9.64
C PRO A 31 0.23 1.69 9.34
N VAL A 32 0.59 1.92 8.07
CA VAL A 32 1.47 3.02 7.66
C VAL A 32 0.78 4.39 7.83
N VAL A 33 -0.54 4.44 7.64
CA VAL A 33 -1.34 5.66 7.79
C VAL A 33 -2.60 5.35 8.57
N THR A 34 -2.85 6.09 9.64
CA THR A 34 -4.07 5.94 10.45
C THR A 34 -5.32 6.08 9.58
N GLY A 35 -6.19 5.08 9.65
CA GLY A 35 -7.45 5.05 8.88
C GLY A 35 -7.30 4.59 7.43
N ALA A 36 -6.10 4.19 7.00
CA ALA A 36 -5.90 3.56 5.70
C ALA A 36 -6.22 2.06 5.74
N SER A 37 -6.50 1.50 4.57
CA SER A 37 -6.73 0.07 4.38
C SER A 37 -5.99 -0.39 3.12
N ILE A 38 -5.71 -1.68 3.02
CA ILE A 38 -5.01 -2.27 1.88
C ILE A 38 -5.74 -3.51 1.41
N ALA A 39 -5.82 -3.70 0.09
CA ALA A 39 -6.27 -4.93 -0.55
C ALA A 39 -5.07 -5.65 -1.19
N VAL A 40 -4.90 -6.95 -0.95
CA VAL A 40 -3.76 -7.74 -1.47
C VAL A 40 -4.30 -8.94 -2.24
N ALA A 41 -3.85 -9.12 -3.49
CA ALA A 41 -4.23 -10.26 -4.32
C ALA A 41 -3.64 -11.58 -3.78
N ARG A 42 -4.36 -12.69 -3.94
CA ARG A 42 -3.92 -14.02 -3.49
C ARG A 42 -3.33 -14.90 -4.60
N ASP A 43 -3.09 -14.33 -5.78
CA ASP A 43 -2.59 -15.04 -6.97
C ASP A 43 -1.06 -15.17 -7.01
N GLY A 44 -0.35 -14.71 -5.97
CA GLY A 44 1.11 -14.75 -5.89
C GLY A 44 1.81 -13.66 -6.71
N SER A 45 1.07 -12.75 -7.37
CA SER A 45 1.64 -11.65 -8.15
C SER A 45 2.36 -10.59 -7.30
N GLY A 46 2.03 -10.53 -6.00
CA GLY A 46 2.44 -9.44 -5.13
C GLY A 46 1.71 -8.13 -5.43
N THR A 47 0.53 -8.17 -6.05
CA THR A 47 -0.29 -6.99 -6.33
C THR A 47 -1.03 -6.53 -5.07
N ALA A 48 -0.98 -5.22 -4.80
CA ALA A 48 -1.74 -4.61 -3.72
C ALA A 48 -2.34 -3.25 -4.11
N VAL A 49 -3.45 -2.89 -3.49
CA VAL A 49 -4.03 -1.54 -3.60
C VAL A 49 -4.12 -0.93 -2.22
N GLU A 50 -3.35 0.13 -2.01
CA GLU A 50 -3.38 0.93 -0.80
C GLU A 50 -4.47 1.99 -0.92
N VAL A 51 -5.31 2.10 0.10
CA VAL A 51 -6.43 3.01 0.13
C VAL A 51 -6.29 3.95 1.31
N TYR A 52 -6.13 5.23 1.03
CA TYR A 52 -5.86 6.25 2.03
C TYR A 52 -7.08 7.16 2.26
N PRO A 53 -7.26 7.72 3.47
CA PRO A 53 -8.20 8.81 3.68
C PRO A 53 -7.91 9.98 2.74
N THR A 54 -8.95 10.65 2.21
CA THR A 54 -8.81 11.84 1.36
C THR A 54 -8.07 13.01 2.03
N THR A 55 -7.99 13.00 3.36
CA THR A 55 -7.26 14.00 4.16
C THR A 55 -5.76 13.74 4.24
N MET A 56 -5.28 12.57 3.79
CA MET A 56 -3.86 12.25 3.77
C MET A 56 -3.13 13.09 2.73
N LYS A 57 -1.94 13.59 3.10
CA LYS A 57 -1.06 14.36 2.21
C LYS A 57 0.28 13.67 2.08
N HIS A 58 0.71 13.50 0.84
CA HIS A 58 2.09 13.13 0.54
C HIS A 58 2.98 14.37 0.66
N HIS A 59 4.07 14.25 1.41
CA HIS A 59 5.13 15.24 1.40
C HIS A 59 6.35 14.65 0.70
N PRO A 60 6.99 15.38 -0.24
CA PRO A 60 8.28 14.97 -0.75
C PRO A 60 9.27 14.75 0.38
N GLY A 61 10.06 13.67 0.30
CA GLY A 61 11.16 13.46 1.23
C GLY A 61 12.16 14.63 1.16
N THR A 62 12.63 15.11 2.31
CA THR A 62 13.53 16.27 2.40
C THR A 62 15.02 15.91 2.39
N GLY A 63 15.38 14.69 2.00
CA GLY A 63 16.76 14.22 1.90
C GLY A 63 17.39 14.44 0.52
N GLN A 64 18.73 14.55 0.47
CA GLN A 64 19.47 14.32 -0.76
C GLN A 64 19.46 12.83 -1.06
N VAL A 65 19.08 12.45 -2.28
CA VAL A 65 19.21 11.05 -2.73
C VAL A 65 20.70 10.72 -2.70
N ASP A 66 21.08 9.68 -1.96
CA ASP A 66 22.41 9.10 -2.08
C ASP A 66 22.40 8.17 -3.30
N PRO A 67 23.07 8.55 -4.42
CA PRO A 67 23.04 7.75 -5.65
C PRO A 67 23.83 6.44 -5.52
N THR A 68 24.60 6.27 -4.44
CA THR A 68 25.39 5.06 -4.17
C THR A 68 24.67 4.09 -3.25
N LEU A 69 23.60 4.53 -2.58
CA LEU A 69 22.77 3.69 -1.72
C LEU A 69 22.01 2.68 -2.60
N LYS A 70 22.39 1.41 -2.49
CA LYS A 70 21.60 0.33 -3.07
C LYS A 70 20.42 0.07 -2.13
N PRO A 71 19.16 0.11 -2.62
CA PRO A 71 18.03 -0.29 -1.80
C PRO A 71 18.25 -1.73 -1.36
N GLU A 72 18.45 -1.95 -0.07
CA GLU A 72 18.40 -3.29 0.49
C GLU A 72 16.94 -3.72 0.52
N GLY A 73 16.65 -4.92 0.03
CA GLY A 73 15.30 -5.48 0.12
C GLY A 73 14.87 -5.58 1.59
N PRO A 74 13.56 -5.70 1.87
CA PRO A 74 13.11 -5.94 3.23
C PRO A 74 13.80 -7.18 3.80
N ASP A 75 14.22 -7.11 5.07
CA ASP A 75 14.75 -8.28 5.78
C ASP A 75 13.77 -9.45 5.60
N THR A 76 14.29 -10.59 5.15
CA THR A 76 13.48 -11.81 5.12
C THR A 76 13.15 -12.18 6.56
N MET A 77 11.87 -12.11 6.91
CA MET A 77 11.38 -12.64 8.18
C MET A 77 11.79 -14.12 8.28
N SER A 78 12.61 -14.43 9.28
CA SER A 78 13.05 -15.79 9.62
C SER A 78 12.02 -16.58 10.39
#